data_AF-A0A8G2C279-F1
#
_entry.id   AF-A0A8G2C279-F1
#
_cell.length_a   1.000
_cell.length_b   1.000
_cell.length_c   1.000
_cell.angle_alpha   90.00
_cell.angle_beta   90.00
_cell.angle_gamma   90.00
#
_symmetry.space_group_name_H-M   'P 1'
#
loop_
_entity.id
_entity.type
_entity.pdbx_description
1 polymer ?
#
loop_
_entity_poly.entity_id
_entity_poly.type
_entity_poly.pdbx_seq_one_letter_code
_entity_poly.pdbx_strand_id
1 'polypeptide(L)'
;MSRSIITYPHPVLAKKAAPVTEITDEIRALAAEMLEIMYNDKGIGLAAPQVAESIRLITVDLSGPDKREDPLVFVNPVLSNLEGTVESEEGCLSVVGYRTTVKRAERLHLSATDLDGNPVEMDADDLMAICLQHEVDHLDGVLFIDKISKLKRTLYERKLKKWLKEKNED
;
A
#
# COMPACT_ATOMS: atom_id res chain seq x y z
N MET A 1 4.29 -20.69 7.79
CA MET A 1 2.99 -20.04 8.06
C MET A 1 2.85 -18.92 7.04
N SER A 2 1.71 -18.75 6.39
CA SER A 2 1.53 -17.63 5.46
C SER A 2 1.54 -16.32 6.23
N ARG A 3 2.10 -15.28 5.63
CA ARG A 3 2.01 -13.90 6.13
C ARG A 3 0.55 -13.46 6.13
N SER A 4 0.23 -12.49 6.99
CA SER A 4 -1.10 -11.89 7.09
C SER A 4 -0.97 -10.38 7.15
N ILE A 5 -2.01 -9.67 6.69
CA ILE A 5 -2.01 -8.21 6.76
C ILE A 5 -2.03 -7.74 8.21
N ILE A 6 -1.06 -6.90 8.55
CA ILE A 6 -1.04 -6.20 9.83
C ILE A 6 -1.87 -4.92 9.75
N THR A 7 -2.47 -4.55 10.88
CA THR A 7 -3.35 -3.38 10.97
C THR A 7 -2.73 -2.27 11.81
N TYR A 8 -3.08 -1.03 11.50
CA TYR A 8 -2.82 0.11 12.37
C TYR A 8 -3.37 -0.17 13.80
N PRO A 9 -2.61 0.13 14.88
CA PRO A 9 -1.39 0.93 14.94
C PRO A 9 -0.07 0.12 14.99
N HIS A 10 0.04 -1.02 14.31
CA HIS A 10 1.28 -1.82 14.33
C HIS A 10 2.50 -0.97 13.93
N PRO A 11 3.60 -0.97 14.71
CA PRO A 11 4.66 0.04 14.59
C PRO A 11 5.44 -0.01 13.28
N VAL A 12 5.48 -1.16 12.60
CA VAL A 12 6.19 -1.26 11.31
C VAL A 12 5.53 -0.42 10.20
N LEU A 13 4.21 -0.16 10.30
CA LEU A 13 3.47 0.66 9.33
C LEU A 13 3.88 2.14 9.38
N ALA A 14 4.55 2.57 10.45
CA ALA A 14 5.07 3.92 10.63
C ALA A 14 6.59 4.02 10.39
N LYS A 15 7.23 2.93 9.94
CA LYS A 15 8.67 2.90 9.65
C LYS A 15 8.92 3.08 8.16
N LYS A 16 9.95 3.86 7.83
CA LYS A 16 10.47 3.92 6.47
C LYS A 16 11.10 2.57 6.10
N ALA A 17 10.66 2.00 4.99
CA ALA A 17 11.13 0.73 4.48
C ALA A 17 12.53 0.85 3.87
N ALA A 18 13.34 -0.19 4.06
CA ALA A 18 14.70 -0.26 3.52
C ALA A 18 14.68 -0.57 2.02
N PRO A 19 15.59 0.02 1.22
CA PRO A 19 15.72 -0.37 -0.18
C PRO A 19 16.14 -1.83 -0.31
N VAL A 20 15.63 -2.51 -1.33
CA VAL A 20 16.07 -3.85 -1.73
C VAL A 20 17.37 -3.71 -2.53
N THR A 21 18.44 -4.35 -2.09
CA THR A 21 19.76 -4.24 -2.74
C THR A 21 20.00 -5.29 -3.81
N GLU A 22 19.36 -6.45 -3.68
CA GLU A 22 19.47 -7.58 -4.59
C GLU A 22 18.12 -8.28 -4.69
N ILE A 23 17.75 -8.68 -5.90
CA ILE A 23 16.50 -9.40 -6.14
C ILE A 23 16.77 -10.89 -6.08
N THR A 24 16.55 -11.45 -4.91
CA THR A 24 16.73 -12.87 -4.64
C THR A 24 15.43 -13.66 -4.87
N ASP A 25 15.52 -14.99 -4.82
CA ASP A 25 14.34 -15.86 -4.89
C ASP A 25 13.37 -15.60 -3.73
N GLU A 26 13.87 -15.18 -2.57
CA GLU A 26 13.03 -14.77 -1.43
C GLU A 26 12.20 -13.52 -1.73
N ILE A 27 12.75 -12.54 -2.46
CA ILE A 27 12.00 -11.34 -2.88
C ILE A 27 10.90 -11.71 -3.88
N ARG A 28 11.21 -12.59 -4.84
CA ARG A 28 10.23 -13.09 -5.81
C ARG A 28 9.12 -13.88 -5.13
N ALA A 29 9.47 -14.75 -4.19
CA ALA A 29 8.50 -15.52 -3.41
C ALA A 29 7.62 -14.60 -2.55
N LEU A 30 8.21 -13.57 -1.93
CA LEU A 30 7.45 -12.57 -1.16
C LEU A 30 6.47 -11.81 -2.05
N ALA A 31 6.88 -11.36 -3.23
CA ALA A 31 6.00 -10.65 -4.16
C ALA A 31 4.81 -11.53 -4.58
N ALA A 32 5.05 -12.80 -4.89
CA ALA A 32 4.00 -13.76 -5.21
C ALA A 32 3.05 -13.99 -4.03
N GLU A 33 3.57 -14.14 -2.81
CA GLU A 33 2.75 -14.26 -1.60
C GLU A 33 1.92 -12.98 -1.35
N MET A 34 2.52 -11.80 -1.55
CA MET A 34 1.84 -10.51 -1.40
C MET A 34 0.67 -10.36 -2.37
N LEU A 35 0.82 -10.77 -3.63
CA LEU A 35 -0.29 -10.79 -4.60
C LEU A 35 -1.43 -11.68 -4.11
N GLU A 36 -1.14 -12.91 -3.65
CA GLU A 36 -2.17 -13.80 -3.13
C GLU A 36 -2.87 -13.24 -1.89
N ILE A 37 -2.12 -12.65 -0.96
CA ILE A 37 -2.69 -11.97 0.22
C ILE A 37 -3.59 -10.82 -0.22
N MET A 38 -3.10 -9.96 -1.11
CA MET A 38 -3.85 -8.83 -1.66
C MET A 38 -5.18 -9.28 -2.25
N TYR A 39 -5.19 -10.33 -3.06
CA TYR A 39 -6.42 -10.84 -3.66
C TYR A 39 -7.36 -11.47 -2.63
N ASN A 40 -6.84 -12.24 -1.66
CA ASN A 40 -7.65 -12.87 -0.62
C ASN A 40 -8.36 -11.84 0.27
N ASP A 41 -7.70 -10.72 0.55
CA ASP A 41 -8.25 -9.59 1.30
C ASP A 41 -9.00 -8.57 0.41
N LYS A 42 -9.23 -8.91 -0.87
CA LYS A 42 -9.97 -8.11 -1.86
C LYS A 42 -9.39 -6.71 -2.10
N GLY A 43 -8.07 -6.60 -2.08
CA GLY A 43 -7.32 -5.40 -2.43
C GLY A 43 -6.98 -5.29 -3.92
N ILE A 44 -6.48 -4.12 -4.29
CA ILE A 44 -5.91 -3.80 -5.61
C ILE A 44 -4.45 -3.33 -5.52
N GLY A 45 -3.94 -3.17 -4.30
CA GLY A 45 -2.58 -2.76 -3.98
C GLY A 45 -2.17 -3.30 -2.62
N LEU A 46 -0.89 -3.63 -2.46
CA LEU A 46 -0.29 -4.05 -1.21
C LEU A 46 1.21 -3.72 -1.17
N ALA A 47 1.65 -3.11 -0.07
CA ALA A 47 3.04 -2.83 0.21
C ALA A 47 3.62 -3.82 1.24
N ALA A 48 4.90 -4.18 1.09
CA ALA A 48 5.57 -5.14 1.96
C ALA A 48 5.47 -4.82 3.47
N PRO A 49 5.51 -3.55 3.93
CA PRO A 49 5.28 -3.22 5.33
C PRO A 49 3.95 -3.75 5.87
N GLN A 50 2.91 -3.87 5.03
CA GLN A 50 1.59 -4.39 5.42
C GLN A 50 1.58 -5.90 5.68
N VAL A 51 2.61 -6.63 5.27
CA VAL A 51 2.85 -8.04 5.63
C VAL A 51 4.03 -8.19 6.61
N ALA A 52 4.33 -7.10 7.33
CA ALA A 52 5.40 -6.98 8.32
C ALA A 52 6.84 -7.01 7.77
N GLU A 53 7.02 -6.89 6.45
CA GLU A 53 8.32 -6.84 5.80
C GLU A 53 8.71 -5.39 5.49
N SER A 54 9.68 -4.83 6.22
CA SER A 54 10.04 -3.41 6.14
C SER A 54 11.01 -3.11 4.97
N ILE A 55 10.66 -3.51 3.75
CA ILE A 55 11.43 -3.30 2.52
C ILE A 55 10.61 -2.57 1.43
N ARG A 56 11.29 -1.94 0.47
CA ARG A 56 10.66 -1.19 -0.62
C ARG A 56 10.19 -2.11 -1.75
N LEU A 57 9.04 -2.75 -1.54
CA LEU A 57 8.39 -3.64 -2.49
C LEU A 57 6.88 -3.40 -2.44
N ILE A 58 6.26 -3.23 -3.61
CA ILE A 58 4.80 -3.08 -3.75
C ILE A 58 4.27 -4.00 -4.85
N THR A 59 3.02 -4.40 -4.71
CA THR A 59 2.24 -5.16 -5.70
C THR A 59 0.96 -4.42 -6.00
N VAL A 60 0.56 -4.33 -7.27
CA VAL A 60 -0.65 -3.63 -7.72
C VAL A 60 -1.35 -4.45 -8.80
N ASP A 61 -2.67 -4.52 -8.76
CA ASP A 61 -3.49 -5.07 -9.84
C ASP A 61 -4.89 -4.41 -9.82
N LEU A 62 -5.13 -3.55 -10.80
CA LEU A 62 -6.39 -2.80 -10.90
C LEU A 62 -7.55 -3.62 -11.47
N SER A 63 -7.28 -4.80 -12.05
CA SER A 63 -8.32 -5.73 -12.47
C SER A 63 -9.05 -6.37 -11.27
N GLY A 64 -8.41 -6.32 -10.10
CA GLY A 64 -8.97 -6.74 -8.82
C GLY A 64 -8.93 -8.26 -8.58
N PRO A 65 -9.42 -8.70 -7.40
CA PRO A 65 -9.25 -10.08 -6.92
C PRO A 65 -9.96 -11.15 -7.74
N ASP A 66 -10.98 -10.75 -8.51
CA ASP A 66 -11.80 -11.66 -9.32
C ASP A 66 -11.17 -11.95 -10.69
N LYS A 67 -10.47 -10.96 -11.28
CA LYS A 67 -9.90 -11.07 -12.63
C LYS A 67 -8.43 -11.47 -12.63
N ARG A 68 -7.61 -10.80 -11.81
CA ARG A 68 -6.17 -11.05 -11.67
C ARG A 68 -5.42 -11.05 -13.02
N GLU A 69 -5.74 -10.08 -13.89
CA GLU A 69 -5.30 -10.05 -15.29
C GLU A 69 -4.01 -9.25 -15.51
N ASP A 70 -3.66 -8.32 -14.61
CA ASP A 70 -2.54 -7.39 -14.81
C ASP A 70 -1.76 -7.12 -13.51
N PRO A 71 -1.13 -8.16 -12.91
CA PRO A 71 -0.32 -7.98 -11.71
C PRO A 71 0.99 -7.26 -12.03
N LEU A 72 1.21 -6.15 -11.36
CA LEU A 72 2.44 -5.37 -11.41
C LEU A 72 3.18 -5.49 -10.07
N VAL A 73 4.50 -5.62 -10.15
CA VAL A 73 5.39 -5.68 -8.99
C VAL A 73 6.50 -4.66 -9.19
N PHE A 74 6.68 -3.77 -8.21
CA PHE A 74 7.70 -2.73 -8.28
C PHE A 74 8.62 -2.81 -7.07
N VAL A 75 9.90 -3.01 -7.35
CA VAL A 75 10.99 -2.96 -6.37
C VAL A 75 11.58 -1.55 -6.36
N ASN A 76 11.84 -0.99 -5.17
CA ASN A 76 12.39 0.34 -4.96
C ASN A 76 11.67 1.48 -5.75
N PRO A 77 10.32 1.53 -5.79
CA PRO A 77 9.63 2.55 -6.56
C PRO A 77 9.91 3.96 -6.03
N VAL A 78 10.03 4.89 -6.97
CA VAL A 78 10.17 6.34 -6.76
C VAL A 78 9.16 7.05 -7.66
N LEU A 79 8.39 7.98 -7.09
CA LEU A 79 7.44 8.80 -7.83
C LEU A 79 8.03 10.18 -8.12
N SER A 80 7.85 10.66 -9.34
CA SER A 80 8.26 11.97 -9.81
C SER A 80 7.17 12.59 -10.69
N ASN A 81 7.34 13.85 -11.12
CA ASN A 81 6.40 14.56 -11.99
C ASN A 81 4.94 14.48 -11.51
N LEU A 82 4.71 14.66 -10.20
CA LEU A 82 3.37 14.67 -9.64
C LEU A 82 2.64 15.94 -10.08
N GLU A 83 1.59 15.77 -10.89
CA GLU A 83 0.83 16.84 -11.52
C GLU A 83 -0.67 16.73 -11.26
N GLY A 84 -1.36 17.87 -11.27
CA GLY A 84 -2.80 17.96 -11.02
C GLY A 84 -3.17 17.67 -9.56
N THR A 85 -4.47 17.70 -9.26
CA THR A 85 -4.98 17.33 -7.94
C THR A 85 -6.38 16.78 -8.03
N VAL A 86 -6.55 15.51 -7.65
CA VAL A 86 -7.83 14.83 -7.58
C VAL A 86 -8.15 14.45 -6.14
N GLU A 87 -9.44 14.48 -5.82
CA GLU A 87 -9.98 13.93 -4.58
C GLU A 87 -10.43 12.49 -4.82
N SER A 88 -9.85 11.53 -4.09
CA SER A 88 -10.15 10.11 -4.21
C SER A 88 -10.64 9.53 -2.88
N GLU A 89 -11.69 8.71 -2.92
CA GLU A 89 -12.15 7.97 -1.75
C GLU A 89 -11.34 6.69 -1.54
N GLU A 90 -10.38 6.77 -0.63
CA GLU A 90 -9.44 5.69 -0.34
C GLU A 90 -9.88 4.84 0.86
N GLY A 91 -9.50 3.56 0.81
CA GLY A 91 -9.44 2.65 1.94
C GLY A 91 -8.12 1.90 1.92
N CYS A 92 -7.76 1.24 3.02
CA CYS A 92 -6.53 0.45 3.13
C CYS A 92 -6.82 -0.81 3.93
N LEU A 93 -6.26 -1.94 3.51
CA LEU A 93 -6.39 -3.22 4.21
C LEU A 93 -5.81 -3.17 5.64
N SER A 94 -4.80 -2.31 5.86
CA SER A 94 -4.21 -2.07 7.18
C SER A 94 -4.99 -1.06 8.04
N VAL A 95 -6.03 -0.41 7.52
CA VAL A 95 -6.84 0.59 8.25
C VAL A 95 -8.30 0.12 8.28
N VAL A 96 -8.61 -0.68 9.29
CA VAL A 96 -9.88 -1.43 9.36
C VAL A 96 -11.11 -0.52 9.40
N GLY A 97 -12.06 -0.77 8.48
CA GLY A 97 -13.40 -0.19 8.53
C GLY A 97 -13.46 1.32 8.36
N TYR A 98 -12.46 1.91 7.69
CA TYR A 98 -12.38 3.35 7.46
C TYR A 98 -12.07 3.66 6.00
N ARG A 99 -12.85 4.55 5.42
CA ARG A 99 -12.62 5.16 4.11
C ARG A 99 -12.82 6.65 4.22
N THR A 100 -12.10 7.42 3.42
CA THR A 100 -12.25 8.87 3.36
C THR A 100 -11.66 9.40 2.06
N THR A 101 -12.11 10.58 1.67
CA THR A 101 -11.46 11.38 0.64
C THR A 101 -10.06 11.83 1.06
N VAL A 102 -9.09 11.62 0.18
CA VAL A 102 -7.70 12.09 0.24
C VAL A 102 -7.36 12.79 -1.07
N LYS A 103 -6.48 13.80 -1.01
CA LYS A 103 -5.98 14.49 -2.21
C LYS A 103 -4.74 13.79 -2.73
N ARG A 104 -4.72 13.52 -4.04
CA ARG A 104 -3.63 12.89 -4.77
C ARG A 104 -3.29 13.70 -6.01
N ALA A 105 -2.08 13.54 -6.52
CA ALA A 105 -1.78 13.97 -7.88
C ALA A 105 -2.62 13.15 -8.88
N GLU A 106 -3.09 13.78 -9.93
CA GLU A 106 -3.85 13.13 -11.02
C GLU A 106 -2.93 12.27 -11.88
N ARG A 107 -1.70 12.71 -12.06
CA ARG A 107 -0.70 12.07 -12.90
C ARG A 107 0.66 12.06 -12.20
N LEU A 108 1.46 11.06 -12.53
CA LEU A 108 2.82 10.91 -12.04
C LEU A 108 3.67 10.08 -13.00
N HIS A 109 4.98 10.11 -12.77
CA HIS A 109 5.93 9.21 -13.38
C HIS A 109 6.56 8.31 -12.29
N LEU A 110 6.55 7.00 -12.51
CA LEU A 110 7.16 6.00 -11.63
C LEU A 110 8.44 5.46 -12.26
N SER A 111 9.52 5.49 -11.48
CA SER A 111 10.76 4.75 -11.75
C SER A 111 10.93 3.63 -10.72
N ALA A 112 11.22 2.41 -11.16
CA ALA A 112 11.34 1.23 -10.30
C ALA A 112 12.27 0.17 -10.93
N THR A 113 12.35 -0.99 -10.27
CA THR A 113 12.97 -2.20 -10.81
C THR A 113 11.94 -3.33 -10.83
N ASP A 114 11.88 -4.11 -11.91
CA ASP A 114 11.07 -5.33 -11.96
C ASP A 114 11.71 -6.47 -11.15
N LEU A 115 11.04 -7.62 -11.07
CA LEU A 115 11.60 -8.77 -10.38
C LEU A 115 12.84 -9.36 -11.07
N ASP A 116 13.07 -9.09 -12.35
CA ASP A 116 14.24 -9.56 -13.09
C ASP A 116 15.46 -8.64 -12.98
N GLY A 117 15.34 -7.54 -12.24
CA GLY A 117 16.40 -6.57 -12.04
C GLY A 117 16.49 -5.53 -13.14
N ASN A 118 15.53 -5.50 -14.06
CA ASN A 118 15.49 -4.50 -15.12
C ASN A 118 14.83 -3.21 -14.63
N PRO A 119 15.30 -2.04 -15.09
CA PRO A 119 14.64 -0.78 -14.82
C PRO A 119 13.25 -0.75 -15.46
N VAL A 120 12.27 -0.22 -14.73
CA VAL A 120 10.91 0.01 -15.20
C VAL A 120 10.57 1.48 -15.02
N GLU A 121 10.06 2.09 -16.08
CA GLU A 121 9.54 3.45 -16.08
C GLU A 121 8.08 3.43 -16.54
N MET A 122 7.20 4.17 -15.86
CA MET A 122 5.77 4.17 -16.16
C MET A 122 5.15 5.54 -15.87
N ASP A 123 4.53 6.14 -16.88
CA ASP A 123 3.57 7.22 -16.66
C ASP A 123 2.24 6.63 -16.19
N ALA A 124 1.68 7.20 -15.14
CA ALA A 124 0.42 6.75 -14.56
C ALA A 124 -0.53 7.92 -14.36
N ASP A 125 -1.82 7.67 -14.60
CA ASP A 125 -2.91 8.58 -14.34
C ASP A 125 -4.09 7.85 -13.66
N ASP A 126 -5.17 8.58 -13.41
CA ASP A 126 -6.42 8.09 -12.84
C ASP A 126 -6.21 7.19 -11.60
N LEU A 127 -6.78 5.99 -11.62
CA LEU A 127 -6.73 5.06 -10.50
C LEU A 127 -5.32 4.51 -10.26
N MET A 128 -4.52 4.34 -11.32
CA MET A 128 -3.14 3.85 -11.19
C MET A 128 -2.28 4.87 -10.45
N ALA A 129 -2.35 6.15 -10.80
CA ALA A 129 -1.62 7.20 -10.11
C ALA A 129 -1.99 7.28 -8.62
N ILE A 130 -3.28 7.15 -8.29
CA ILE A 130 -3.77 7.13 -6.90
C ILE A 130 -3.21 5.92 -6.14
N CYS A 131 -3.30 4.72 -6.73
CA CYS A 131 -2.86 3.48 -6.10
C CYS A 131 -1.34 3.51 -5.84
N LEU A 132 -0.52 3.91 -6.82
CA LEU A 132 0.93 4.01 -6.64
C LEU A 132 1.33 5.01 -5.56
N GLN A 133 0.67 6.17 -5.50
CA GLN A 133 0.90 7.13 -4.41
C GLN A 133 0.55 6.53 -3.03
N HIS A 134 -0.50 5.70 -2.95
CA HIS A 134 -0.89 5.01 -1.72
C HIS A 134 0.14 3.96 -1.31
N GLU A 135 0.55 3.10 -2.23
CA GLU A 135 1.51 2.03 -1.92
C GLU A 135 2.91 2.57 -1.62
N VAL A 136 3.34 3.63 -2.30
CA VAL A 136 4.64 4.29 -2.02
C VAL A 136 4.61 5.01 -0.68
N ASP A 137 3.49 5.61 -0.26
CA ASP A 137 3.35 6.18 1.08
C ASP A 137 3.61 5.11 2.17
N HIS A 138 3.10 3.89 1.98
CA HIS A 138 3.37 2.78 2.90
C HIS A 138 4.87 2.49 3.05
N LEU A 139 5.64 2.59 1.96
CA LEU A 139 7.09 2.41 2.00
C LEU A 139 7.80 3.52 2.78
N ASP A 140 7.18 4.69 2.90
CA ASP A 140 7.71 5.83 3.66
C ASP A 140 7.13 5.90 5.08
N GLY A 141 6.35 4.91 5.49
CA GLY A 141 5.72 4.84 6.81
C GLY A 141 4.54 5.80 6.97
N VAL A 142 3.89 6.17 5.87
CA VAL A 142 2.77 7.09 5.81
C VAL A 142 1.51 6.31 5.45
N LEU A 143 0.43 6.52 6.19
CA LEU A 143 -0.89 5.99 5.88
C LEU A 143 -1.77 7.10 5.30
N PHE A 144 -2.80 6.75 4.53
CA PHE A 144 -3.75 7.75 4.01
C PHE A 144 -4.45 8.54 5.14
N ILE A 145 -4.61 7.93 6.32
CA ILE A 145 -5.14 8.56 7.54
C ILE A 145 -4.19 9.60 8.17
N ASP A 146 -2.95 9.72 7.69
CA ASP A 146 -2.02 10.80 8.07
C ASP A 146 -2.20 12.03 7.15
N LYS A 147 -2.87 11.87 6.01
CA LYS A 147 -3.14 12.93 5.02
C LYS A 147 -4.48 13.64 5.21
N ILE A 148 -5.28 13.22 6.19
CA ILE A 148 -6.58 13.80 6.51
C ILE A 148 -6.51 14.80 7.67
N SER A 149 -7.60 15.54 7.90
CA SER A 149 -7.68 16.48 9.01
C SER A 149 -7.55 15.79 10.38
N LYS A 150 -6.93 16.49 11.33
CA LYS A 150 -6.76 16.00 12.71
C LYS A 150 -8.07 15.54 13.35
N LEU A 151 -9.18 16.25 13.08
CA LEU A 151 -10.50 15.87 13.59
C LEU A 151 -10.94 14.51 13.07
N LYS A 152 -10.85 14.27 11.75
CA LYS A 152 -11.19 12.97 11.14
C LYS A 152 -10.31 11.85 11.70
N ARG A 153 -9.01 12.12 11.85
CA ARG A 153 -8.04 11.16 12.42
C ARG A 153 -8.40 10.78 13.85
N THR A 154 -8.65 11.76 14.72
CA THR A 154 -9.03 11.50 16.13
C THR A 154 -10.35 10.72 16.24
N LEU A 155 -11.32 10.99 15.37
CA LEU A 155 -12.59 10.24 15.36
C LEU A 155 -12.37 8.76 14.99
N TYR A 156 -11.53 8.49 13.99
CA TYR A 156 -11.16 7.12 13.62
C TYR A 156 -10.46 6.39 14.77
N GLU A 157 -9.44 7.01 15.38
CA GLU A 157 -8.69 6.40 16.49
C GLU A 157 -9.58 6.08 17.70
N ARG A 158 -10.54 6.96 18.02
CA ARG A 158 -11.54 6.70 19.07
C ARG A 158 -12.41 5.48 18.75
N LYS A 159 -12.88 5.36 17.51
CA LYS A 159 -13.68 4.22 17.04
C LYS A 159 -12.86 2.92 17.09
N LEU A 160 -11.61 2.97 16.63
CA LEU A 160 -10.70 1.83 16.64
C LEU A 160 -10.40 1.36 18.06
N LYS A 161 -10.10 2.28 18.99
CA LYS A 161 -9.85 1.95 20.40
C LYS A 161 -11.04 1.25 21.06
N LYS A 162 -12.26 1.67 20.73
CA LYS A 162 -13.48 1.02 21.21
C LYS A 162 -13.61 -0.40 20.66
N TRP A 163 -13.43 -0.57 19.35
CA TRP A 163 -13.49 -1.87 18.68
C TRP A 163 -12.44 -2.86 19.20
N LEU A 164 -11.20 -2.41 19.39
CA LEU A 164 -10.12 -3.24 19.96
C LEU A 164 -10.40 -3.66 21.41
N LYS A 165 -11.08 -2.81 22.19
CA LYS A 165 -11.47 -3.16 23.56
C LYS A 165 -12.53 -4.27 23.56
N GLU A 166 -13.58 -4.11 22.75
CA GLU A 166 -14.66 -5.10 22.63
C GLU A 166 -14.13 -6.46 22.15
N LYS A 167 -13.22 -6.48 21.17
CA LYS A 167 -12.62 -7.72 20.64
C LYS A 167 -11.70 -8.47 21.63
N ASN A 168 -11.16 -7.77 22.63
CA ASN A 168 -10.30 -8.37 23.67
C ASN A 168 -11.09 -8.82 24.91
N GLU A 169 -12.39 -8.49 24.99
CA GLU A 169 -13.29 -8.91 26.05
C GLU A 169 -14.08 -10.20 25.69
N ASP A 170 -13.99 -10.65 24.43
CA ASP A 170 -14.49 -11.92 23.89
C ASP A 170 -13.36 -12.97 23.77
#